data_AF-A0A2T6N8X6-F1
#
_entry.id   AF-A0A2T6N8X6-F1
#
_cell.length_a   1.000
_cell.length_b   1.000
_cell.length_c   1.000
_cell.angle_alpha   90.00
_cell.angle_beta   90.00
_cell.angle_gamma   90.00
#
_symmetry.space_group_name_H-M   'P 1'
#
loop_
_entity.id
_entity.type
_entity.pdbx_description
1 polymer ?
#
loop_
_entity_poly.entity_id
_entity_poly.type
_entity_poly.pdbx_seq_one_letter_code
_entity_poly.pdbx_strand_id
1 'polypeptide(L)'
;MKKTTILCMLLLLLPFAGSVNATLIDRGSGLIYDDVLDVTWLQDASYAMTSGATPYARLSWLDAISWVDGLQYQDSVRGVVWDDWRLPTTINDPASLGYDTAGMSSELAYMYYINLGYAPNYSHNRFDPAPESSNYNPFVNLAYRGYWSGTLSDFSDQAWYLHFHFGSQEINSIWDEQRIWAVRDGDVLAETEQQANVNVPEPSVLLLMMTGLLAIVGRRKSMFKL
;
A
#
# COMPACT_ATOMS: atom_id res chain seq x y z
N MET A 1 -55.38 36.67 10.20
CA MET A 1 -55.21 36.22 8.81
C MET A 1 -53.83 35.63 8.67
N LYS A 2 -53.77 34.37 8.23
CA LYS A 2 -52.57 33.52 8.08
C LYS A 2 -51.67 34.06 6.97
N LYS A 3 -50.36 34.20 7.22
CA LYS A 3 -49.30 34.08 6.19
C LYS A 3 -48.04 33.44 6.77
N THR A 4 -47.90 32.17 6.40
CA THR A 4 -46.76 31.26 6.30
C THR A 4 -45.38 31.93 6.24
N THR A 5 -44.39 31.38 6.97
CA THR A 5 -43.08 31.00 6.42
C THR A 5 -42.45 29.98 7.38
N ILE A 6 -42.59 28.68 7.08
CA ILE A 6 -41.79 27.63 7.72
C ILE A 6 -40.47 27.62 6.96
N LEU A 7 -39.43 28.14 7.61
CA LEU A 7 -38.06 28.11 7.11
C LEU A 7 -37.55 26.67 7.27
N CYS A 8 -37.50 25.93 6.16
CA CYS A 8 -36.83 24.63 6.08
C CYS A 8 -35.35 24.81 6.42
N MET A 9 -34.99 24.53 7.68
CA MET A 9 -33.60 24.40 8.10
C MET A 9 -33.11 23.00 7.71
N LEU A 10 -32.92 22.78 6.40
CA LEU A 10 -32.15 21.66 5.89
C LEU A 10 -30.68 22.07 6.05
N LEU A 11 -30.09 21.78 7.20
CA LEU A 11 -28.65 21.94 7.40
C LEU A 11 -27.95 20.98 6.43
N LEU A 12 -27.27 21.52 5.41
CA LEU A 12 -26.39 20.76 4.55
C LEU A 12 -25.31 20.10 5.41
N LEU A 13 -25.42 18.79 5.60
CA LEU A 13 -24.26 17.93 5.86
C LEU A 13 -23.46 17.88 4.56
N LEU A 14 -22.65 18.90 4.32
CA LEU A 14 -21.54 18.80 3.39
C LEU A 14 -20.54 17.83 4.03
N PRO A 15 -20.28 16.63 3.46
CA PRO A 15 -19.10 15.90 3.87
C PRO A 15 -17.91 16.80 3.57
N PHE A 16 -17.15 17.15 4.62
CA PHE A 16 -15.79 17.63 4.45
C PHE A 16 -15.07 16.52 3.68
N ALA A 17 -14.91 16.71 2.37
CA ALA A 17 -13.92 15.96 1.61
C ALA A 17 -12.57 16.45 2.12
N GLY A 18 -12.10 15.86 3.23
CA GLY A 18 -10.71 15.97 3.60
C GLY A 18 -9.90 15.54 2.38
N SER A 19 -8.93 16.34 1.98
CA SER A 19 -7.90 15.88 1.06
C SER A 19 -7.28 14.63 1.67
N VAL A 20 -7.55 13.47 1.07
CA VAL A 20 -6.80 12.25 1.35
C VAL A 20 -5.41 12.52 0.81
N ASN A 21 -4.51 12.99 1.68
CA ASN A 21 -3.10 13.02 1.35
C ASN A 21 -2.64 11.57 1.44
N ALA A 22 -2.04 11.06 0.36
CA ALA A 22 -1.37 9.77 0.39
C ALA A 22 -0.33 9.80 1.52
N THR A 23 -0.49 8.93 2.50
CA THR A 23 0.37 8.93 3.68
C THR A 23 1.22 7.67 3.63
N LEU A 24 2.50 7.85 3.34
CA LEU A 24 3.51 6.82 3.58
C LEU A 24 3.82 6.77 5.07
N ILE A 25 3.46 5.65 5.70
CA ILE A 25 3.57 5.44 7.14
C ILE A 25 4.70 4.46 7.42
N ASP A 26 5.73 4.91 8.15
CA ASP A 26 6.79 4.03 8.63
C ASP A 26 6.22 3.08 9.70
N ARG A 27 6.24 1.77 9.40
CA ARG A 27 5.77 0.69 10.28
C ARG A 27 6.90 0.06 11.10
N GLY A 28 8.09 0.64 11.03
CA GLY A 28 9.32 0.10 11.61
C GLY A 28 9.83 -1.12 10.82
N SER A 29 11.01 -1.61 11.21
CA SER A 29 11.64 -2.78 10.59
C SER A 29 11.80 -2.70 9.06
N GLY A 30 11.93 -1.50 8.47
CA GLY A 30 12.11 -1.34 7.03
C GLY A 30 10.84 -1.55 6.20
N LEU A 31 9.66 -1.31 6.79
CA LEU A 31 8.35 -1.50 6.17
C LEU A 31 7.61 -0.16 6.10
N ILE A 32 7.19 0.24 4.90
CA ILE A 32 6.48 1.51 4.66
C ILE A 32 5.09 1.19 4.12
N TYR A 33 4.07 1.47 4.91
CA TYR A 33 2.67 1.28 4.51
C TYR A 33 2.16 2.48 3.72
N ASP A 34 1.45 2.22 2.63
CA ASP A 34 0.70 3.18 1.83
C ASP A 34 -0.80 2.99 2.12
N ASP A 35 -1.41 3.99 2.74
CA ASP A 35 -2.81 3.93 3.19
C ASP A 35 -3.85 4.14 2.08
N VAL A 36 -3.42 4.57 0.89
CA VAL A 36 -4.33 4.74 -0.26
C VAL A 36 -4.31 3.51 -1.16
N LEU A 37 -3.12 2.99 -1.45
CA LEU A 37 -2.98 1.75 -2.22
C LEU A 37 -3.31 0.51 -1.39
N ASP A 38 -3.29 0.63 -0.07
CA ASP A 38 -3.41 -0.48 0.89
C ASP A 38 -2.34 -1.55 0.63
N VAL A 39 -1.08 -1.12 0.57
CA VAL A 39 0.09 -2.00 0.38
C VAL A 39 1.23 -1.58 1.30
N THR A 40 2.07 -2.54 1.68
CA THR A 40 3.31 -2.28 2.41
C THR A 40 4.52 -2.51 1.51
N TRP A 41 5.33 -1.47 1.34
CA TRP A 41 6.57 -1.46 0.58
C TRP A 41 7.75 -1.86 1.46
N LEU A 42 8.74 -2.55 0.88
CA LEU A 42 10.08 -2.55 1.47
C LEU A 42 10.67 -1.14 1.39
N GLN A 43 11.21 -0.66 2.52
CA GLN A 43 11.89 0.63 2.58
C GLN A 43 13.15 0.66 1.70
N ASP A 44 13.82 -0.48 1.58
CA ASP A 44 14.96 -0.66 0.68
C ASP A 44 14.47 -1.02 -0.73
N ALA A 45 14.42 -0.03 -1.60
CA ALA A 45 14.00 -0.20 -3.00
C ALA A 45 14.99 -1.00 -3.86
N SER A 46 16.11 -1.46 -3.28
CA SER A 46 17.05 -2.39 -3.92
C SER A 46 17.32 -3.60 -3.02
N TYR A 47 16.31 -4.07 -2.26
CA TYR A 47 16.50 -5.15 -1.27
C TYR A 47 17.05 -6.45 -1.87
N ALA A 48 16.77 -6.76 -3.14
CA ALA A 48 17.37 -7.91 -3.83
C ALA A 48 18.91 -7.83 -3.87
N MET A 49 19.49 -6.63 -3.83
CA MET A 49 20.94 -6.45 -3.72
C MET A 49 21.44 -6.52 -2.29
N THR A 50 20.79 -5.82 -1.36
CA THR A 50 21.27 -5.74 0.03
C THR A 50 21.05 -7.03 0.81
N SER A 51 20.06 -7.84 0.43
CA SER A 51 19.89 -9.22 0.88
C SER A 51 20.89 -10.21 0.27
N GLY A 52 21.63 -9.80 -0.77
CA GLY A 52 22.62 -10.64 -1.45
C GLY A 52 22.05 -11.55 -2.54
N ALA A 53 20.78 -11.40 -2.93
CA ALA A 53 20.18 -12.22 -3.99
C ALA A 53 20.76 -11.91 -5.39
N THR A 54 21.14 -10.66 -5.65
CA THR A 54 21.84 -10.26 -6.89
C THR A 54 22.85 -9.14 -6.60
N PRO A 55 24.08 -9.21 -7.14
CA PRO A 55 25.05 -8.13 -6.95
C PRO A 55 24.70 -6.83 -7.72
N TYR A 56 23.69 -6.86 -8.60
CA TYR A 56 23.39 -5.76 -9.52
C TYR A 56 22.05 -5.05 -9.24
N ALA A 57 21.30 -5.46 -8.20
CA ALA A 57 19.96 -4.96 -7.87
C ALA A 57 18.91 -5.11 -8.99
N ARG A 58 19.18 -5.97 -9.96
CA ARG A 58 18.33 -6.20 -11.13
C ARG A 58 18.31 -7.68 -11.49
N LEU A 59 17.21 -8.12 -12.05
CA LEU A 59 16.92 -9.49 -12.45
C LEU A 59 16.06 -9.49 -13.72
N SER A 60 16.11 -10.60 -14.46
CA SER A 60 15.10 -10.87 -15.49
C SER A 60 13.71 -10.89 -14.86
N TRP A 61 12.65 -10.70 -15.65
CA TRP A 61 11.31 -10.63 -15.09
C TRP A 61 10.89 -11.93 -14.40
N LEU A 62 11.19 -13.09 -15.00
CA LEU A 62 10.91 -14.39 -14.39
C LEU A 62 11.72 -14.63 -13.11
N ASP A 63 12.99 -14.23 -13.10
CA ASP A 63 13.83 -14.33 -11.90
C ASP A 63 13.35 -13.37 -10.79
N ALA A 64 12.84 -12.19 -11.16
CA ALA A 64 12.28 -11.22 -10.23
C ALA A 64 11.02 -11.75 -9.56
N ILE A 65 10.10 -12.36 -10.34
CA ILE A 65 8.90 -13.06 -9.81
C ILE A 65 9.32 -14.18 -8.86
N SER A 66 10.23 -15.07 -9.29
CA SER A 66 10.73 -16.16 -8.47
C SER A 66 11.37 -15.67 -7.17
N TRP A 67 12.09 -14.54 -7.21
CA TRP A 67 12.71 -13.95 -6.04
C TRP A 67 11.69 -13.38 -5.05
N VAL A 68 10.69 -12.61 -5.51
CA VAL A 68 9.64 -12.09 -4.60
C VAL A 68 8.80 -13.22 -4.01
N ASP A 69 8.43 -14.22 -4.81
CA ASP A 69 7.64 -15.37 -4.35
C ASP A 69 8.37 -16.21 -3.29
N GLY A 70 9.72 -16.23 -3.32
CA GLY A 70 10.55 -16.91 -2.34
C GLY A 70 11.04 -16.03 -1.20
N LEU A 71 10.65 -14.75 -1.16
CA LEU A 71 11.19 -13.78 -0.22
C LEU A 71 10.64 -14.02 1.18
N GLN A 72 11.54 -14.24 2.15
CA GLN A 72 11.20 -14.26 3.57
C GLN A 72 11.79 -13.02 4.24
N TYR A 73 10.93 -12.13 4.73
CA TYR A 73 11.34 -10.88 5.35
C TYR A 73 11.05 -10.88 6.85
N GLN A 74 12.10 -10.78 7.65
CA GLN A 74 11.97 -10.72 9.10
C GLN A 74 11.54 -9.32 9.56
N ASP A 75 10.32 -9.22 10.08
CA ASP A 75 9.86 -8.07 10.83
C ASP A 75 10.36 -8.19 12.28
N SER A 76 11.39 -7.41 12.59
CA SER A 76 12.02 -7.36 13.91
C SER A 76 11.17 -6.64 14.97
N VAL A 77 10.24 -5.77 14.56
CA VAL A 77 9.36 -5.03 15.47
C VAL A 77 8.21 -5.93 15.93
N ARG A 78 7.66 -6.74 15.01
CA ARG A 78 6.52 -7.63 15.29
C ARG A 78 6.93 -9.05 15.65
N GLY A 79 8.16 -9.45 15.34
CA GLY A 79 8.65 -10.81 15.56
C GLY A 79 8.01 -11.84 14.60
N VAL A 80 7.63 -11.39 13.40
CA VAL A 80 6.97 -12.21 12.36
C VAL A 80 7.87 -12.28 11.12
N VAL A 81 7.76 -13.35 10.35
CA VAL A 81 8.37 -13.46 9.01
C VAL A 81 7.26 -13.34 7.99
N TRP A 82 7.41 -12.39 7.08
CA TRP A 82 6.50 -12.13 5.97
C TRP A 82 6.99 -12.86 4.72
N ASP A 83 6.14 -13.67 4.08
CA ASP A 83 6.50 -14.55 2.94
C ASP A 83 5.58 -14.45 1.71
N ASP A 84 4.64 -13.51 1.71
CA ASP A 84 3.66 -13.22 0.66
C ASP A 84 4.00 -11.93 -0.10
N TRP A 85 5.27 -11.79 -0.48
CA TRP A 85 5.74 -10.65 -1.27
C TRP A 85 5.43 -10.82 -2.76
N ARG A 86 5.20 -9.70 -3.43
CA ARG A 86 4.99 -9.62 -4.87
C ARG A 86 5.72 -8.43 -5.49
N LEU A 87 5.77 -8.41 -6.81
CA LEU A 87 6.09 -7.20 -7.56
C LEU A 87 4.88 -6.24 -7.55
N PRO A 88 5.11 -4.92 -7.76
CA PRO A 88 4.04 -3.95 -7.87
C PRO A 88 3.19 -4.19 -9.12
N THR A 89 1.90 -3.88 -9.08
CA THR A 89 0.97 -4.15 -10.18
C THR A 89 0.78 -2.95 -11.10
N THR A 90 0.44 -3.26 -12.35
CA THR A 90 0.06 -2.33 -13.41
C THR A 90 -1.26 -2.77 -14.03
N ILE A 91 -2.14 -1.84 -14.36
CA ILE A 91 -3.33 -2.10 -15.19
C ILE A 91 -2.86 -2.41 -16.61
N ASN A 92 -3.08 -3.65 -17.08
CA ASN A 92 -2.76 -4.07 -18.44
C ASN A 92 -3.77 -3.50 -19.44
N ASP A 93 -3.61 -2.21 -19.75
CA ASP A 93 -4.39 -1.44 -20.72
C ASP A 93 -3.41 -0.58 -21.53
N PRO A 94 -3.54 -0.48 -22.88
CA PRO A 94 -2.74 0.44 -23.67
C PRO A 94 -2.74 1.89 -23.18
N ALA A 95 -3.81 2.34 -22.51
CA ALA A 95 -3.90 3.67 -21.89
C ALA A 95 -2.92 3.86 -20.71
N SER A 96 -2.37 2.78 -20.16
CA SER A 96 -1.36 2.81 -19.11
C SER A 96 0.06 3.09 -19.64
N LEU A 97 0.26 3.19 -20.96
CA LEU A 97 1.56 3.53 -21.56
C LEU A 97 1.88 5.03 -21.43
N GLY A 98 3.15 5.32 -21.16
CA GLY A 98 3.67 6.68 -21.09
C GLY A 98 3.52 7.29 -19.70
N TYR A 99 3.13 8.55 -19.64
CA TYR A 99 3.12 9.32 -18.39
C TYR A 99 1.70 9.36 -17.82
N ASP A 100 1.55 8.85 -16.60
CA ASP A 100 0.30 8.97 -15.85
C ASP A 100 0.47 9.85 -14.62
N THR A 101 0.31 11.15 -14.78
CA THR A 101 0.40 12.11 -13.68
C THR A 101 -0.70 11.96 -12.62
N ALA A 102 -1.76 11.19 -12.91
CA ALA A 102 -2.77 10.85 -11.91
C ALA A 102 -2.35 9.64 -11.06
N GLY A 103 -1.34 8.88 -11.50
CA GLY A 103 -0.80 7.71 -10.79
C GLY A 103 -1.76 6.54 -10.69
N MET A 104 -2.80 6.47 -11.53
CA MET A 104 -3.87 5.47 -11.45
C MET A 104 -3.57 4.20 -12.27
N SER A 105 -2.58 4.24 -13.16
CA SER A 105 -2.24 3.15 -14.08
C SER A 105 -1.46 2.01 -13.41
N SER A 106 -0.73 2.29 -12.32
CA SER A 106 0.04 1.29 -11.59
C SER A 106 0.40 1.78 -10.18
N GLU A 107 0.74 0.84 -9.30
CA GLU A 107 1.27 1.14 -7.97
C GLU A 107 2.59 1.92 -8.04
N LEU A 108 3.42 1.65 -9.07
CA LEU A 108 4.66 2.40 -9.30
C LEU A 108 4.38 3.82 -9.79
N ALA A 109 3.35 4.02 -10.63
CA ALA A 109 2.97 5.34 -11.10
C ALA A 109 2.41 6.17 -9.94
N TYR A 110 1.57 5.57 -9.09
CA TYR A 110 1.11 6.20 -7.86
C TYR A 110 2.28 6.57 -6.94
N MET A 111 3.23 5.64 -6.74
CA MET A 111 4.44 5.89 -5.97
C MET A 111 5.25 7.07 -6.54
N TYR A 112 5.46 7.11 -7.85
CA TYR A 112 6.25 8.15 -8.51
C TYR A 112 5.58 9.53 -8.45
N TYR A 113 4.33 9.63 -8.91
CA TYR A 113 3.64 10.91 -9.11
C TYR A 113 2.96 11.43 -7.87
N ILE A 114 2.36 10.56 -7.07
CA ILE A 114 1.51 10.97 -5.95
C ILE A 114 2.30 10.94 -4.65
N ASN A 115 2.90 9.80 -4.31
CA ASN A 115 3.62 9.66 -3.04
C ASN A 115 4.90 10.51 -3.05
N LEU A 116 5.77 10.29 -4.03
CA LEU A 116 7.05 10.99 -4.13
C LEU A 116 6.91 12.35 -4.82
N GLY A 117 5.79 12.65 -5.48
CA GLY A 117 5.53 13.97 -6.05
C GLY A 117 6.47 14.34 -7.20
N TYR A 118 7.05 13.35 -7.89
CA TYR A 118 7.96 13.60 -8.99
C TYR A 118 7.19 14.07 -10.23
N ALA A 119 7.78 15.02 -10.95
CA ALA A 119 7.25 15.52 -12.21
C ALA A 119 7.68 14.63 -13.39
N PRO A 120 6.85 14.50 -14.45
CA PRO A 120 7.24 13.75 -15.63
C PRO A 120 8.43 14.43 -16.33
N ASN A 121 9.41 13.64 -16.77
CA ASN A 121 10.49 14.11 -17.62
C ASN A 121 10.27 13.67 -19.07
N TYR A 122 9.77 14.60 -19.90
CA TYR A 122 9.47 14.39 -21.31
C TYR A 122 10.68 14.28 -22.23
N SER A 123 11.88 14.67 -21.77
CA SER A 123 13.07 14.70 -22.62
C SER A 123 13.59 13.30 -22.98
N HIS A 124 13.29 12.29 -22.15
CA HIS A 124 13.89 10.95 -22.16
C HIS A 124 15.43 10.96 -22.19
N ASN A 125 16.05 12.06 -21.76
CA ASN A 125 17.49 12.20 -21.73
C ASN A 125 18.04 11.65 -20.42
N ARG A 126 18.79 10.54 -20.51
CA ARG A 126 19.42 9.90 -19.34
C ARG A 126 20.42 10.78 -18.57
N PHE A 127 20.83 11.91 -19.16
CA PHE A 127 21.76 12.87 -18.57
C PHE A 127 21.06 14.02 -17.83
N ASP A 128 19.73 14.07 -17.86
CA ASP A 128 18.97 15.01 -17.06
C ASP A 128 19.20 14.75 -15.56
N PRO A 129 19.00 15.78 -14.72
CA PRO A 129 19.06 15.59 -13.27
C PRO A 129 18.02 14.56 -12.84
N ALA A 130 18.33 13.87 -11.74
CA ALA A 130 17.34 13.04 -11.06
C ALA A 130 16.09 13.87 -10.70
N PRO A 131 14.89 13.28 -10.73
CA PRO A 131 13.70 13.95 -10.28
C PRO A 131 13.84 14.34 -8.79
N GLU A 132 13.35 15.53 -8.46
CA GLU A 132 13.36 16.08 -7.11
C GLU A 132 11.94 16.48 -6.72
N SER A 133 11.66 16.43 -5.42
CA SER A 133 10.38 16.80 -4.83
C SER A 133 10.57 17.16 -3.37
N SER A 134 9.67 17.98 -2.82
CA SER A 134 9.61 18.27 -1.39
C SER A 134 8.78 17.28 -0.60
N ASN A 135 8.16 16.29 -1.27
CA ASN A 135 7.38 15.27 -0.59
C ASN A 135 8.27 14.42 0.32
N TYR A 136 7.65 13.89 1.37
CA TYR A 136 8.32 12.95 2.25
C TYR A 136 8.73 11.69 1.48
N ASN A 137 10.02 11.34 1.55
CA ASN A 137 10.56 10.13 0.94
C ASN A 137 11.22 9.26 2.03
N PRO A 138 10.56 8.16 2.45
CA PRO A 138 11.12 7.24 3.45
C PRO A 138 12.08 6.21 2.85
N PHE A 139 12.23 6.14 1.54
CA PHE A 139 12.90 5.02 0.87
C PHE A 139 14.41 5.21 0.76
N VAL A 140 15.12 4.09 0.88
CA VAL A 140 16.57 4.02 0.72
C VAL A 140 16.92 3.15 -0.49
N ASN A 141 18.11 3.36 -1.04
CA ASN A 141 18.58 2.68 -2.25
C ASN A 141 17.62 2.76 -3.45
N LEU A 142 16.78 3.80 -3.49
CA LEU A 142 15.98 4.14 -4.66
C LEU A 142 16.91 4.65 -5.77
N ALA A 143 16.77 4.07 -6.96
CA ALA A 143 17.60 4.40 -8.11
C ALA A 143 16.76 4.93 -9.27
N TYR A 144 17.24 5.92 -10.00
CA TYR A 144 16.51 6.52 -11.12
C TYR A 144 16.66 5.68 -12.41
N ARG A 145 16.04 4.50 -12.42
CA ARG A 145 16.07 3.45 -13.46
C ARG A 145 14.71 2.74 -13.57
N GLY A 146 14.60 1.75 -14.46
CA GLY A 146 13.40 0.93 -14.59
C GLY A 146 13.19 -0.02 -13.41
N TYR A 147 11.94 -0.10 -12.95
CA TYR A 147 11.45 -1.04 -11.94
C TYR A 147 10.37 -1.93 -12.54
N TRP A 148 10.53 -3.23 -12.37
CA TRP A 148 9.54 -4.20 -12.86
C TRP A 148 8.18 -4.03 -12.16
N SER A 149 7.12 -4.19 -12.95
CA SER A 149 5.81 -4.55 -12.47
C SER A 149 5.62 -6.07 -12.58
N GLY A 150 4.80 -6.64 -11.70
CA GLY A 150 4.37 -8.04 -11.76
C GLY A 150 3.35 -8.33 -12.86
N THR A 151 2.94 -7.33 -13.63
CA THR A 151 1.98 -7.48 -14.73
C THR A 151 2.69 -7.81 -16.04
N LEU A 152 2.35 -8.93 -16.67
CA LEU A 152 2.65 -9.19 -18.08
C LEU A 152 1.80 -8.31 -19.00
N SER A 153 2.37 -7.90 -20.11
CA SER A 153 1.62 -7.21 -21.15
C SER A 153 0.78 -8.18 -22.00
N ASP A 154 0.03 -7.65 -22.95
CA ASP A 154 -0.63 -8.46 -23.99
C ASP A 154 0.35 -9.24 -24.87
N PHE A 155 1.63 -8.86 -24.88
CA PHE A 155 2.72 -9.64 -25.48
C PHE A 155 3.30 -10.57 -24.41
N SER A 156 3.23 -11.88 -24.66
CA SER A 156 3.64 -12.91 -23.70
C SER A 156 5.12 -12.90 -23.33
N ASP A 157 5.95 -12.20 -24.09
CA ASP A 157 7.38 -12.03 -23.87
C ASP A 157 7.75 -10.63 -23.34
N GLN A 158 6.76 -9.83 -22.94
CA GLN A 158 7.00 -8.49 -22.39
C GLN A 158 6.20 -8.25 -21.10
N ALA A 159 6.85 -7.57 -20.17
CA ALA A 159 6.26 -7.15 -18.90
C ALA A 159 6.30 -5.64 -18.74
N TRP A 160 5.37 -5.12 -17.93
CA TRP A 160 5.31 -3.72 -17.60
C TRP A 160 6.43 -3.32 -16.65
N TYR A 161 6.92 -2.09 -16.80
CA TYR A 161 7.88 -1.47 -15.88
C TYR A 161 7.66 0.04 -15.84
N LEU A 162 8.12 0.70 -14.77
CA LEU A 162 8.13 2.16 -14.68
C LEU A 162 9.56 2.67 -14.56
N HIS A 163 9.92 3.67 -15.38
CA HIS A 163 11.25 4.27 -15.37
C HIS A 163 11.32 5.44 -14.39
N PHE A 164 11.90 5.25 -13.20
CA PHE A 164 11.97 6.25 -12.13
C PHE A 164 12.84 7.48 -12.43
N HIS A 165 13.55 7.52 -13.56
CA HIS A 165 14.15 8.78 -14.01
C HIS A 165 13.14 9.66 -14.76
N PHE A 166 12.22 9.03 -15.50
CA PHE A 166 11.35 9.72 -16.44
C PHE A 166 9.91 9.83 -15.96
N GLY A 167 9.45 8.88 -15.16
CA GLY A 167 8.03 8.72 -14.84
C GLY A 167 7.24 8.06 -15.97
N SER A 168 7.91 7.59 -17.04
CA SER A 168 7.25 6.84 -18.10
C SER A 168 7.05 5.38 -17.70
N GLN A 169 5.85 4.88 -17.95
CA GLN A 169 5.49 3.49 -17.84
C GLN A 169 5.52 2.85 -19.24
N GLU A 170 6.21 1.73 -19.34
CA GLU A 170 6.53 1.09 -20.61
C GLU A 170 6.47 -0.42 -20.45
N ILE A 171 6.61 -1.13 -21.57
CA ILE A 171 6.75 -2.58 -21.62
C ILE A 171 8.16 -2.92 -22.09
N ASN A 172 8.73 -3.99 -21.56
CA ASN A 172 10.05 -4.46 -21.96
C ASN A 172 10.12 -5.98 -22.00
N SER A 173 11.09 -6.51 -22.75
CA SER A 173 11.37 -7.95 -22.83
C SER A 173 11.54 -8.57 -21.45
N ILE A 174 10.88 -9.69 -21.18
CA ILE A 174 11.01 -10.44 -19.92
C ILE A 174 12.43 -10.98 -19.67
N TRP A 175 13.26 -11.00 -20.70
CA TRP A 175 14.66 -11.45 -20.66
C TRP A 175 15.64 -10.36 -20.26
N ASP A 176 15.22 -9.09 -20.34
CA ASP A 176 16.05 -7.97 -19.89
C ASP A 176 16.03 -7.84 -18.37
N GLU A 177 16.98 -7.09 -17.82
CA GLU A 177 17.07 -6.88 -16.38
C GLU A 177 16.54 -5.50 -15.98
N GLN A 178 15.59 -5.47 -15.05
CA GLN A 178 15.15 -4.25 -14.37
C GLN A 178 15.25 -4.42 -12.85
N ARG A 179 15.11 -3.32 -12.12
CA ARG A 179 15.16 -3.32 -10.66
C ARG A 179 13.91 -3.93 -10.07
N ILE A 180 14.07 -4.45 -8.87
CA ILE A 180 13.01 -5.11 -8.11
C ILE A 180 12.69 -4.30 -6.87
N TRP A 181 11.41 -4.00 -6.66
CA TRP A 181 10.92 -3.37 -5.45
C TRP A 181 9.73 -4.14 -4.93
N ALA A 182 9.94 -4.95 -3.89
CA ALA A 182 8.90 -5.82 -3.37
C ALA A 182 7.85 -5.02 -2.57
N VAL A 183 6.61 -5.45 -2.73
CA VAL A 183 5.45 -5.00 -1.95
C VAL A 183 4.66 -6.20 -1.47
N ARG A 184 3.86 -6.00 -0.43
CA ARG A 184 2.84 -6.93 0.04
C ARG A 184 1.50 -6.19 0.13
N ASP A 185 0.41 -6.92 0.04
CA ASP A 185 -0.92 -6.35 0.23
C ASP A 185 -1.16 -6.01 1.70
N GLY A 186 -1.89 -4.93 1.94
CA GLY A 186 -2.36 -4.53 3.26
C GLY A 186 -1.31 -3.93 4.19
N ASP A 187 -1.79 -3.61 5.39
CA ASP A 187 -0.98 -3.17 6.52
C ASP A 187 -0.54 -4.36 7.39
N VAL A 188 0.75 -4.41 7.69
CA VAL A 188 1.35 -5.39 8.62
C VAL A 188 0.79 -5.33 10.05
N LEU A 189 0.11 -4.24 10.44
CA LEU A 189 -0.61 -4.18 11.72
C LEU A 189 -1.94 -4.94 11.70
N ALA A 190 -2.69 -4.91 10.59
CA ALA A 190 -4.02 -5.51 10.53
C ALA A 190 -3.98 -7.03 10.75
N GLU A 191 -2.98 -7.70 10.20
CA GLU A 191 -2.77 -9.14 10.38
C GLU A 191 -2.34 -9.49 11.82
N THR A 192 -1.51 -8.64 12.44
CA THR A 192 -1.07 -8.85 13.83
C THR A 192 -2.23 -8.70 14.81
N GLU A 193 -3.12 -7.72 14.58
CA GLU A 193 -4.34 -7.54 15.38
C GLU A 193 -5.29 -8.74 15.24
N GLN A 194 -5.46 -9.27 14.02
CA GLN A 194 -6.24 -10.49 13.81
C GLN A 194 -5.63 -11.69 14.55
N GLN A 195 -4.31 -11.88 14.48
CA GLN A 195 -3.63 -12.97 15.18
C GLN A 195 -3.69 -12.82 16.71
N ALA A 196 -3.64 -11.59 17.22
CA ALA A 196 -3.85 -11.30 18.64
C ALA A 196 -5.29 -11.62 19.08
N ASN A 197 -6.29 -11.31 18.25
CA ASN A 197 -7.69 -11.61 18.54
C ASN A 197 -8.01 -13.11 18.55
N VAL A 198 -7.30 -13.93 17.77
CA VAL A 198 -7.43 -15.39 17.84
C VAL A 198 -6.80 -15.97 19.12
N ASN A 199 -5.74 -15.34 19.64
CA ASN A 199 -5.00 -15.81 20.81
C ASN A 199 -5.52 -15.29 22.15
N VAL A 200 -6.42 -14.31 22.15
CA VAL A 200 -7.11 -13.83 23.36
C VAL A 200 -8.52 -14.42 23.36
N PRO A 201 -8.86 -15.37 24.26
CA PRO A 201 -10.25 -15.77 24.46
C PRO A 201 -11.05 -14.51 24.73
N GLU A 202 -12.11 -14.25 23.95
CA GLU A 202 -12.91 -13.05 24.15
C GLU A 202 -13.21 -12.88 25.64
N PRO A 203 -12.75 -11.77 26.28
CA PRO A 203 -13.09 -11.53 27.66
C PRO A 203 -14.61 -11.57 27.72
N SER A 204 -15.14 -12.22 28.74
CA SER A 204 -16.53 -12.65 28.80
C SER A 204 -17.50 -11.47 28.98
N VAL A 205 -17.47 -10.46 28.11
CA VAL A 205 -18.31 -9.25 28.13
C VAL A 205 -19.77 -9.65 27.94
N LEU A 206 -20.03 -10.68 27.12
CA LEU A 206 -21.34 -11.33 27.03
C LEU A 206 -21.76 -11.96 28.36
N LEU A 207 -20.87 -12.63 29.06
CA LEU A 207 -21.16 -13.22 30.38
C LEU A 207 -21.40 -12.13 31.43
N LEU A 208 -20.66 -11.02 31.37
CA LEU A 208 -20.79 -9.86 32.27
C LEU A 208 -22.09 -9.08 32.02
N MET A 209 -22.48 -8.91 30.76
CA MET A 209 -23.79 -8.36 30.39
C MET A 209 -24.94 -9.29 30.81
N MET A 210 -24.80 -10.59 30.58
CA MET A 210 -25.84 -11.58 30.93
C MET A 210 -26.00 -11.72 32.45
N THR A 211 -24.90 -11.73 33.21
CA THR A 211 -24.95 -11.75 34.69
C THR A 211 -25.47 -10.43 35.26
N GLY A 212 -25.13 -9.29 34.66
CA GLY A 212 -25.68 -7.98 35.02
C GLY A 212 -27.20 -7.90 34.82
N LEU A 213 -27.72 -8.41 33.70
CA LEU A 213 -29.15 -8.48 33.42
C LEU A 213 -29.90 -9.41 34.38
N LEU A 214 -29.32 -10.58 34.73
CA LEU A 214 -29.89 -11.50 35.71
C LEU A 214 -29.94 -10.90 37.12
N ALA A 215 -28.93 -10.13 37.52
CA ALA A 215 -28.92 -9.43 38.82
C ALA A 215 -30.02 -8.37 38.91
N ILE A 216 -30.32 -7.67 37.81
CA ILE A 216 -31.39 -6.66 37.75
C ILE A 216 -32.78 -7.32 37.80
N VAL A 217 -32.96 -8.46 37.12
CA VAL A 217 -34.23 -9.21 37.14
C VAL A 217 -34.47 -9.86 38.51
N GLY A 218 -33.42 -10.36 39.18
CA GLY A 218 -33.51 -10.92 40.53
C GLY A 218 -33.94 -9.90 41.58
N ARG A 219 -33.45 -8.66 41.49
CA ARG A 219 -33.80 -7.57 42.42
C ARG A 219 -35.24 -7.09 42.31
N ARG A 220 -35.90 -7.31 41.16
CA ARG A 220 -37.29 -6.90 40.93
C ARG A 220 -38.33 -7.85 41.56
N LYS A 221 -37.95 -9.11 41.81
CA LYS A 221 -38.83 -10.12 42.44
C LYS A 221 -38.84 -10.06 43.98
N SER A 222 -37.88 -9.40 44.62
CA SER A 222 -37.85 -9.26 46.08
C SER A 222 -38.64 -8.05 46.62
N MET A 223 -39.09 -7.14 45.75
CA MET A 223 -39.85 -5.93 46.13
C MET A 223 -41.38 -6.08 46.06
N PHE A 224 -41.91 -7.29 45.83
CA PHE A 224 -43.36 -7.58 45.75
C PHE A 224 -43.87 -8.54 46.84
N LYS A 225 -43.11 -8.75 47.93
CA LYS A 225 -43.61 -9.39 49.14
C LYS A 225 -43.80 -8.35 50.25
N LEU A 226 -44.96 -7.71 50.25
CA LEU A 226 -45.58 -7.02 51.39
C LEU A 226 -47.09 -7.13 51.22
#